data_AF-A0A9W8SET8-F1
#
_entry.id   AF-A0A9W8SET8-F1
#
_cell.length_a   1.000
_cell.length_b   1.000
_cell.length_c   1.000
_cell.angle_alpha   90.00
_cell.angle_beta   90.00
_cell.angle_gamma   90.00
#
_symmetry.space_group_name_H-M   'P 1'
#
loop_
_entity.id
_entity.type
_entity.pdbx_description
1 polymer ?
#
loop_
_entity_poly.entity_id
_entity_poly.type
_entity_poly.pdbx_seq_one_letter_code
_entity_poly.pdbx_strand_id
1 'polypeptide(L)'
;MRRFLYRLGLGLAITTSSSTALDGSRFLWYKEPATDWENGALPIGCGRLGATVFGGSNEVITITEDTIWSGPIQHRIPENGLKAFPKVRELLVAGNITEGGQLCLREMTPVEESQRAFSYFGNLNIEFGHEDTENYVRWLDTRQGNSGVEYTYDGVNHTYPDRKKRESAVDKKLNATIKQGFGKAKKEALANAGELLGRADINLGKSPDSLADLPTNERVLEARTNARDFQLSTIAWNLGRHMLAAASRDTKAEMDMPANLQGVWNNKTTAAWDGKYTININTEMNYWLATSTNLVETNKPLFDLLKVAQPRGQEMAKKLYGCDGTMFHHHLDLWGDPAPTDNYTSSTMWPVGAAWLVQHMIEHYRFTGDKDFLNTAYPYLVDVAKFFEC
;
A
#
# COMPACT_ATOMS: atom_id res chain seq x y z
N MET A 1 1.92 -34.89 72.73
CA MET A 1 2.39 -34.04 71.60
C MET A 1 1.72 -34.52 70.31
N ARG A 2 0.70 -33.80 69.81
CA ARG A 2 0.14 -33.99 68.47
C ARG A 2 -0.06 -32.59 67.89
N ARG A 3 0.72 -32.22 66.88
CA ARG A 3 0.58 -30.95 66.14
C ARG A 3 -0.39 -31.19 64.97
N PHE A 4 -1.50 -30.47 64.97
CA PHE A 4 -2.38 -30.33 63.80
C PHE A 4 -1.78 -29.24 62.88
N LEU A 5 -1.47 -29.61 61.63
CA LEU A 5 -1.13 -28.69 60.55
C LEU A 5 -2.38 -28.48 59.70
N TYR A 6 -2.99 -27.28 59.79
CA TYR A 6 -3.97 -26.83 58.81
C TYR A 6 -3.22 -26.28 57.58
N ARG A 7 -3.31 -26.97 56.44
CA ARG A 7 -2.97 -26.41 55.14
C ARG A 7 -4.19 -25.66 54.60
N LEU A 8 -4.13 -24.34 54.56
CA LEU A 8 -5.02 -23.52 53.73
C LEU A 8 -4.65 -23.79 52.26
N GLY A 9 -5.50 -24.53 51.55
CA GLY A 9 -5.43 -24.60 50.09
C GLY A 9 -6.08 -23.35 49.51
N LEU A 10 -5.27 -22.37 49.09
CA LEU A 10 -5.74 -21.29 48.23
C LEU A 10 -5.94 -21.88 46.82
N GLY A 11 -7.17 -22.27 46.50
CA GLY A 11 -7.54 -22.60 45.14
C GLY A 11 -7.51 -21.34 44.30
N LEU A 12 -6.43 -21.13 43.54
CA LEU A 12 -6.40 -20.12 42.49
C LEU A 12 -7.34 -20.61 41.39
N ALA A 13 -8.57 -20.09 41.35
CA ALA A 13 -9.42 -20.23 40.20
C ALA A 13 -8.78 -19.44 39.05
N ILE A 14 -7.98 -20.11 38.23
CA ILE A 14 -7.55 -19.62 36.94
C ILE A 14 -8.82 -19.57 36.08
N THR A 15 -9.48 -18.42 36.08
CA THR A 15 -10.45 -18.11 35.03
C THR A 15 -9.65 -18.03 33.74
N THR A 16 -9.65 -19.11 32.97
CA THR A 16 -9.21 -19.09 31.59
C THR A 16 -10.12 -18.13 30.85
N SER A 17 -9.69 -16.88 30.69
CA SER A 17 -10.30 -16.00 29.71
C SER A 17 -10.07 -16.67 28.36
N SER A 18 -11.10 -17.29 27.78
CA SER A 18 -11.02 -17.70 26.38
C SER A 18 -10.74 -16.42 25.60
N SER A 19 -9.54 -16.28 25.04
CA SER A 19 -9.37 -15.31 23.97
C SER A 19 -10.40 -15.70 22.92
N THR A 20 -11.28 -14.79 22.55
CA THR A 20 -12.18 -15.02 21.42
C THR A 20 -11.29 -15.35 20.23
N ALA A 21 -11.42 -16.57 19.68
CA ALA A 21 -10.62 -17.00 18.55
C ALA A 21 -10.71 -15.95 17.43
N LEU A 22 -9.55 -15.53 16.91
CA LEU A 22 -9.49 -14.54 15.84
C LEU A 22 -10.09 -15.15 14.58
N ASP A 23 -11.16 -14.54 14.07
CA ASP A 23 -11.82 -15.00 12.85
C ASP A 23 -10.86 -14.92 11.66
N GLY A 24 -10.48 -16.09 11.15
CA GLY A 24 -9.56 -16.24 10.02
C GLY A 24 -10.06 -15.71 8.68
N SER A 25 -11.28 -15.16 8.61
CA SER A 25 -11.81 -14.41 7.45
C SER A 25 -11.65 -12.88 7.59
N ARG A 26 -11.32 -12.39 8.79
CA ARG A 26 -11.16 -10.95 9.13
C ARG A 26 -9.76 -10.59 9.59
N PHE A 27 -9.10 -11.48 10.32
CA PHE A 27 -7.80 -11.21 10.93
C PHE A 27 -6.69 -11.99 10.23
N LEU A 28 -5.63 -11.28 9.82
CA LEU A 28 -4.33 -11.92 9.71
C LEU A 28 -3.78 -12.01 11.14
N TRP A 29 -3.28 -13.18 11.55
CA TRP A 29 -2.76 -13.35 12.91
C TRP A 29 -1.66 -14.40 13.00
N TYR A 30 -0.77 -14.22 13.98
CA TYR A 30 0.47 -14.97 14.12
C TYR A 30 0.79 -15.20 15.60
N LYS A 31 1.48 -16.30 15.92
CA LYS A 31 1.88 -16.68 17.28
C LYS A 31 3.31 -16.28 17.65
N GLU A 32 4.01 -15.59 16.75
CA GLU A 32 5.38 -15.13 16.95
C GLU A 32 5.56 -13.72 16.36
N PRO A 33 6.47 -12.90 16.94
CA PRO A 33 6.88 -11.63 16.34
C PRO A 33 7.42 -11.80 14.91
N ALA A 34 7.31 -10.75 14.10
CA ALA A 34 7.98 -10.73 12.81
C ALA A 34 9.51 -10.71 13.00
N THR A 35 10.23 -11.52 12.21
CA THR A 35 11.69 -11.52 12.16
C THR A 35 12.22 -10.76 10.93
N ASP A 36 11.37 -10.56 9.92
CA ASP A 36 11.68 -9.77 8.73
C ASP A 36 10.51 -8.87 8.33
N TRP A 37 10.83 -7.80 7.60
CA TRP A 37 9.87 -6.80 7.19
C TRP A 37 8.91 -7.31 6.11
N GLU A 38 9.42 -8.00 5.09
CA GLU A 38 8.66 -8.36 3.87
C GLU A 38 7.65 -9.50 4.14
N ASN A 39 8.00 -10.50 4.95
CA ASN A 39 7.18 -11.68 5.18
C ASN A 39 6.44 -11.67 6.53
N GLY A 40 6.82 -10.77 7.44
CA GLY A 40 6.33 -10.78 8.82
C GLY A 40 5.55 -9.54 9.24
N ALA A 41 6.00 -8.34 8.88
CA ALA A 41 5.47 -7.11 9.45
C ALA A 41 4.05 -6.78 8.97
N LEU A 42 3.20 -6.24 9.86
CA LEU A 42 1.78 -5.98 9.57
C LEU A 42 1.55 -4.53 9.11
N PRO A 43 1.05 -4.31 7.87
CA PRO A 43 0.88 -2.97 7.31
C PRO A 43 -0.41 -2.29 7.82
N ILE A 44 -0.27 -1.05 8.27
CA ILE A 44 -1.35 -0.10 8.57
C ILE A 44 -1.05 1.24 7.92
N GLY A 45 -2.06 2.06 7.66
CA GLY A 45 -1.86 3.36 7.02
C GLY A 45 -3.14 4.19 6.94
N CYS A 46 -2.98 5.46 6.56
CA CYS A 46 -4.08 6.41 6.43
C CYS A 46 -4.09 7.14 5.07
N GLY A 47 -3.48 6.54 4.04
CA GLY A 47 -3.21 7.17 2.75
C GLY A 47 -1.86 7.86 2.75
N ARG A 48 -1.67 8.81 3.68
CA ARG A 48 -0.46 9.63 3.75
C ARG A 48 0.69 8.99 4.53
N LEU A 49 0.40 8.58 5.76
CA LEU A 49 1.34 7.88 6.62
C LEU A 49 1.12 6.38 6.49
N GLY A 50 2.22 5.64 6.32
CA GLY A 50 2.25 4.19 6.42
C GLY A 50 3.06 3.76 7.63
N ALA A 51 2.70 2.59 8.18
CA ALA A 51 3.53 1.90 9.14
C ALA A 51 3.44 0.39 8.99
N THR A 52 4.52 -0.32 9.30
CA THR A 52 4.51 -1.79 9.42
C THR A 52 4.97 -2.20 10.81
N VAL A 53 4.19 -3.04 11.48
CA VAL A 53 4.38 -3.41 12.89
C VAL A 53 5.00 -4.81 13.00
N PHE A 54 6.12 -4.94 13.70
CA PHE A 54 6.80 -6.23 13.88
C PHE A 54 6.18 -7.06 14.99
N GLY A 55 5.82 -6.42 16.10
CA GLY A 55 5.12 -7.05 17.22
C GLY A 55 6.03 -7.64 18.30
N GLY A 56 7.30 -7.27 18.38
CA GLY A 56 8.22 -7.77 19.40
C GLY A 56 8.05 -7.12 20.78
N SER A 57 8.58 -7.75 21.83
CA SER A 57 8.82 -7.09 23.13
C SER A 57 9.92 -6.02 23.05
N ASN A 58 10.80 -6.13 22.05
CA ASN A 58 11.54 -5.01 21.48
C ASN A 58 10.85 -4.67 20.17
N GLU A 59 9.92 -3.73 20.22
CA GLU A 59 9.04 -3.40 19.10
C GLU A 59 9.77 -2.54 18.08
N VAL A 60 9.51 -2.80 16.80
CA VAL A 60 9.97 -2.01 15.67
C VAL A 60 8.75 -1.64 14.83
N ILE A 61 8.50 -0.34 14.71
CA ILE A 61 7.50 0.19 13.80
C ILE A 61 8.24 0.95 12.71
N THR A 62 8.30 0.38 11.50
CA THR A 62 8.83 1.10 10.33
C THR A 62 7.78 2.07 9.84
N ILE A 63 8.18 3.32 9.65
CA ILE A 63 7.31 4.44 9.30
C ILE A 63 7.68 4.95 7.90
N THR A 64 6.65 5.33 7.16
CA THR A 64 6.73 5.98 5.86
C THR A 64 5.80 7.18 5.79
N GLU A 65 6.14 8.12 4.93
CA GLU A 65 5.25 9.21 4.51
C GLU A 65 5.35 9.32 2.98
N ASP A 66 4.21 9.36 2.32
CA ASP A 66 4.05 9.20 0.86
C ASP A 66 4.76 10.26 0.00
N THR A 67 5.25 11.36 0.58
CA THR A 67 5.99 12.43 -0.09
C THR A 67 7.51 12.40 0.14
N ILE A 68 8.03 11.40 0.86
CA ILE A 68 9.48 11.22 1.04
C ILE A 68 10.08 10.50 -0.17
N TRP A 69 10.62 11.30 -1.09
CA TRP A 69 11.29 10.83 -2.31
C TRP A 69 12.68 11.44 -2.46
N SER A 70 13.54 10.79 -3.23
CA SER A 70 14.90 11.28 -3.48
C SER A 70 14.89 12.52 -4.37
N GLY A 71 15.71 13.52 -4.03
CA GLY A 71 16.06 14.64 -4.91
C GLY A 71 14.90 15.56 -5.38
N PRO A 72 15.26 16.68 -6.05
CA PRO A 72 14.29 17.59 -6.64
C PRO A 72 13.74 17.08 -7.97
N ILE A 73 12.72 17.75 -8.48
CA ILE A 73 12.24 17.60 -9.87
C ILE A 73 13.40 17.52 -10.89
N GLN A 74 13.28 16.60 -11.86
CA GLN A 74 14.24 16.43 -12.96
C GLN A 74 13.64 16.91 -14.28
N HIS A 75 14.49 17.30 -15.24
CA HIS A 75 14.08 17.63 -16.61
C HIS A 75 14.74 16.64 -17.57
N ARG A 76 14.07 15.52 -17.83
CA ARG A 76 14.60 14.34 -18.55
C ARG A 76 14.09 14.22 -19.99
N ILE A 77 13.83 15.34 -20.65
CA ILE A 77 13.44 15.32 -22.07
C ILE A 77 14.71 15.11 -22.92
N PRO A 78 14.79 14.07 -23.76
CA PRO A 78 15.95 13.84 -24.64
C PRO A 78 16.10 14.95 -25.69
N GLU A 79 17.29 15.52 -25.84
CA GLU A 79 17.52 16.68 -26.71
C GLU A 79 17.40 16.36 -28.21
N ASN A 80 17.83 15.17 -28.63
CA ASN A 80 17.87 14.76 -30.04
C ASN A 80 16.63 14.00 -30.50
N GLY A 81 15.70 13.71 -29.59
CA GLY A 81 14.64 12.74 -29.82
C GLY A 81 13.75 13.09 -31.02
N LEU A 82 13.34 14.35 -31.14
CA LEU A 82 12.53 14.82 -32.27
C LEU A 82 13.22 14.65 -33.63
N LYS A 83 14.53 14.90 -33.69
CA LYS A 83 15.31 14.75 -34.93
C LYS A 83 15.52 13.29 -35.31
N ALA A 84 15.68 12.41 -34.31
CA ALA A 84 15.90 10.99 -34.53
C ALA A 84 14.63 10.22 -34.88
N PHE A 85 13.46 10.65 -34.38
CA PHE A 85 12.20 9.92 -34.49
C PHE A 85 11.83 9.48 -35.91
N PRO A 86 11.92 10.34 -36.97
CA PRO A 86 11.63 9.90 -38.34
C PRO A 86 12.54 8.76 -38.82
N LYS A 87 13.84 8.82 -38.48
CA LYS A 87 14.80 7.79 -38.90
C LYS A 87 14.61 6.48 -38.13
N VAL A 88 14.27 6.56 -36.84
CA VAL A 88 13.88 5.37 -36.05
C VAL A 88 12.70 4.67 -36.70
N ARG A 89 11.64 5.41 -37.06
CA ARG A 89 10.46 4.85 -37.75
C ARG A 89 10.82 4.22 -39.08
N GLU A 90 11.63 4.88 -39.89
CA GLU A 90 12.11 4.37 -41.19
C GLU A 90 12.80 3.01 -41.04
N LEU A 91 13.74 2.90 -40.08
CA LEU A 91 14.48 1.66 -39.80
C LEU A 91 13.54 0.53 -39.36
N LEU A 92 12.61 0.81 -38.45
CA LEU A 92 11.66 -0.19 -37.96
C LEU A 92 10.71 -0.69 -39.06
N VAL A 93 10.18 0.20 -39.90
CA VAL A 93 9.32 -0.16 -41.04
C VAL A 93 10.07 -0.97 -42.09
N ALA A 94 11.36 -0.66 -42.31
CA ALA A 94 12.22 -1.44 -43.20
C ALA A 94 12.63 -2.81 -42.64
N GLY A 95 12.20 -3.17 -41.42
CA GLY A 95 12.55 -4.43 -40.76
C GLY A 95 13.94 -4.44 -40.11
N ASN A 96 14.64 -3.30 -40.06
CA ASN A 96 15.93 -3.16 -39.39
C ASN A 96 15.73 -2.88 -37.88
N ILE A 97 15.20 -3.87 -37.18
CA ILE A 97 14.75 -3.75 -35.79
C ILE A 97 15.92 -3.42 -34.84
N THR A 98 17.07 -4.06 -35.02
CA THR A 98 18.24 -3.85 -34.16
C THR A 98 18.77 -2.42 -34.26
N GLU A 99 19.00 -1.91 -35.47
CA GLU A 99 19.49 -0.55 -35.67
C GLU A 99 18.45 0.49 -35.22
N GLY A 100 17.17 0.26 -35.55
CA GLY A 100 16.08 1.13 -35.11
C GLY A 100 15.99 1.23 -33.58
N GLY A 101 16.08 0.10 -32.89
CA GLY A 101 16.09 0.04 -31.42
C GLY A 101 17.32 0.72 -30.81
N GLN A 102 18.50 0.52 -31.38
CA GLN A 102 19.73 1.16 -30.90
C GLN A 102 19.75 2.67 -31.13
N LEU A 103 19.24 3.14 -32.28
CA LEU A 103 19.08 4.57 -32.56
C LEU A 103 18.07 5.19 -31.59
N CYS A 104 16.96 4.51 -31.33
CA CYS A 104 15.96 4.92 -30.35
C CYS A 104 16.58 5.08 -28.95
N LEU A 105 17.26 4.04 -28.44
CA LEU A 105 17.90 4.13 -27.14
C LEU A 105 18.94 5.25 -27.06
N ARG A 106 19.71 5.48 -28.12
CA ARG A 106 20.78 6.47 -28.10
C ARG A 106 20.26 7.91 -28.13
N GLU A 107 19.22 8.19 -28.90
CA GLU A 107 18.81 9.57 -29.20
C GLU A 107 17.48 9.98 -28.54
N MET A 108 16.66 9.00 -28.16
CA MET A 108 15.30 9.20 -27.64
C MET A 108 15.17 8.81 -26.17
N THR A 109 16.26 8.57 -25.45
CA THR A 109 16.26 8.31 -23.99
C THR A 109 17.08 9.38 -23.25
N PRO A 110 16.74 9.69 -21.97
CA PRO A 110 17.49 10.65 -21.19
C PRO A 110 18.86 10.10 -20.77
N VAL A 111 19.81 11.02 -20.52
CA VAL A 111 21.14 10.69 -19.98
C VAL A 111 21.04 10.14 -18.55
N GLU A 112 20.16 10.72 -17.74
CA GLU A 112 19.82 10.18 -16.43
C GLU A 112 18.77 9.09 -16.63
N GLU A 113 19.10 7.85 -16.30
CA GLU A 113 18.29 6.68 -16.64
C GLU A 113 17.17 6.44 -15.63
N SER A 114 17.32 6.84 -14.36
CA SER A 114 16.28 6.67 -13.32
C SER A 114 15.63 7.97 -12.81
N GLN A 115 14.35 7.85 -12.47
CA GLN A 115 13.54 8.91 -11.87
C GLN A 115 13.82 9.03 -10.38
N ARG A 116 13.04 9.83 -9.66
CA ARG A 116 13.14 9.88 -8.21
C ARG A 116 12.56 8.62 -7.57
N ALA A 117 13.17 8.24 -6.44
CA ALA A 117 12.88 7.01 -5.73
C ALA A 117 12.16 7.29 -4.42
N PHE A 118 11.14 6.50 -4.11
CA PHE A 118 10.45 6.51 -2.83
C PHE A 118 11.37 5.98 -1.71
N SER A 119 11.38 6.66 -0.57
CA SER A 119 12.15 6.31 0.60
C SER A 119 11.25 6.23 1.83
N TYR A 120 11.63 5.39 2.78
CA TYR A 120 11.00 5.37 4.09
C TYR A 120 11.47 6.51 5.00
N PHE A 121 10.70 6.78 6.06
CA PHE A 121 11.02 7.81 7.04
C PHE A 121 12.03 7.30 8.08
N GLY A 122 11.81 6.11 8.62
CA GLY A 122 12.66 5.52 9.65
C GLY A 122 11.94 4.49 10.50
N ASN A 123 12.61 4.04 11.57
CA ASN A 123 12.02 3.11 12.54
C ASN A 123 11.77 3.82 13.88
N LEU A 124 10.60 3.59 14.46
CA LEU A 124 10.33 3.82 15.87
C LEU A 124 10.59 2.52 16.63
N ASN A 125 11.59 2.53 17.51
CA ASN A 125 11.93 1.40 18.37
C ASN A 125 11.33 1.63 19.77
N ILE A 126 10.69 0.61 20.34
CA ILE A 126 10.15 0.65 21.71
C ILE A 126 10.66 -0.58 22.45
N GLU A 127 11.52 -0.34 23.44
CA GLU A 127 12.11 -1.39 24.27
C GLU A 127 11.31 -1.52 25.57
N PHE A 128 10.61 -2.65 25.73
CA PHE A 128 9.85 -2.93 26.95
C PHE A 128 10.69 -3.66 28.02
N GLY A 129 11.82 -4.27 27.63
CA GLY A 129 12.66 -5.06 28.54
C GLY A 129 12.02 -6.39 28.97
N HIS A 130 11.09 -6.92 28.17
CA HIS A 130 10.44 -8.20 28.44
C HIS A 130 11.12 -9.32 27.64
N GLU A 131 11.58 -10.35 28.36
CA GLU A 131 12.15 -11.58 27.83
C GLU A 131 11.20 -12.76 28.11
N ASP A 132 11.29 -13.87 27.38
CA ASP A 132 10.51 -15.10 27.63
C ASP A 132 8.99 -14.88 27.73
N THR A 133 8.39 -14.24 26.72
CA THR A 133 6.94 -13.95 26.71
C THR A 133 6.09 -15.18 26.40
N GLU A 134 4.95 -15.32 27.08
CA GLU A 134 3.99 -16.42 26.91
C GLU A 134 2.68 -15.96 26.25
N ASN A 135 1.83 -16.90 25.80
CA ASN A 135 0.49 -16.61 25.25
C ASN A 135 0.48 -15.54 24.15
N TYR A 136 1.51 -15.54 23.30
CA TYR A 136 1.72 -14.51 22.31
C TYR A 136 0.72 -14.62 21.14
N VAL A 137 0.15 -13.49 20.72
CA VAL A 137 -0.52 -13.34 19.43
C VAL A 137 -0.36 -11.91 18.90
N ARG A 138 -0.13 -11.74 17.60
CA ARG A 138 -0.26 -10.44 16.92
C ARG A 138 -1.23 -10.55 15.75
N TRP A 139 -1.91 -9.46 15.41
CA TRP A 139 -2.97 -9.50 14.40
C TRP A 139 -3.15 -8.17 13.68
N LEU A 140 -3.64 -8.26 12.44
CA LEU A 140 -4.15 -7.15 11.64
C LEU A 140 -5.64 -7.38 11.39
N ASP A 141 -6.48 -6.42 11.77
CA ASP A 141 -7.90 -6.38 11.44
C ASP A 141 -8.10 -5.75 10.07
N THR A 142 -8.33 -6.56 9.04
CA THR A 142 -8.52 -6.08 7.66
C THR A 142 -9.85 -5.37 7.43
N ARG A 143 -10.76 -5.34 8.42
CA ARG A 143 -12.04 -4.63 8.34
C ARG A 143 -12.05 -3.31 9.11
N GLN A 144 -11.07 -3.09 9.98
CA GLN A 144 -10.94 -1.85 10.76
C GLN A 144 -9.59 -1.16 10.59
N GLY A 145 -8.64 -1.79 9.90
CA GLY A 145 -7.34 -1.22 9.55
C GLY A 145 -6.40 -1.03 10.74
N ASN A 146 -6.64 -1.72 11.86
CA ASN A 146 -5.78 -1.65 13.05
C ASN A 146 -5.01 -2.96 13.28
N SER A 147 -3.82 -2.81 13.84
CA SER A 147 -2.97 -3.92 14.28
C SER A 147 -2.87 -3.97 15.80
N GLY A 148 -2.52 -5.13 16.35
CA GLY A 148 -2.24 -5.31 17.77
C GLY A 148 -1.34 -6.50 18.05
N VAL A 149 -0.82 -6.53 19.27
CA VAL A 149 0.11 -7.55 19.79
C VAL A 149 -0.32 -7.83 21.22
N GLU A 150 -0.45 -9.11 21.58
CA GLU A 150 -0.80 -9.66 22.88
C GLU A 150 0.28 -10.62 23.34
N TYR A 151 0.67 -10.56 24.62
CA TYR A 151 1.51 -11.56 25.26
C TYR A 151 1.47 -11.43 26.78
N THR A 152 1.99 -12.41 27.50
CA THR A 152 2.15 -12.42 28.95
C THR A 152 3.64 -12.34 29.29
N TYR A 153 4.00 -11.52 30.27
CA TYR A 153 5.37 -11.42 30.81
C TYR A 153 5.28 -11.27 32.34
N ASP A 154 6.10 -12.04 33.06
CA ASP A 154 6.10 -12.10 34.54
C ASP A 154 4.69 -12.30 35.16
N GLY A 155 3.89 -13.18 34.57
CA GLY A 155 2.51 -13.46 34.99
C GLY A 155 1.51 -12.31 34.74
N VAL A 156 1.95 -11.20 34.16
CA VAL A 156 1.11 -10.08 33.75
C VAL A 156 0.79 -10.23 32.27
N ASN A 157 -0.49 -10.20 31.91
CA ASN A 157 -0.87 -10.12 30.51
C ASN A 157 -0.51 -8.71 29.99
N HIS A 158 0.56 -8.63 29.21
CA HIS A 158 1.01 -7.50 28.41
C HIS A 158 0.22 -7.43 27.10
N THR A 159 -1.08 -7.42 27.32
CA THR A 159 -2.10 -6.93 26.43
C THR A 159 -3.33 -6.73 27.20
N TYR A 160 -3.88 -5.53 27.13
CA TYR A 160 -4.91 -5.13 28.05
C TYR A 160 -6.21 -5.90 27.82
N PRO A 161 -6.56 -6.89 28.66
CA PRO A 161 -7.85 -7.58 28.56
C PRO A 161 -8.90 -6.74 29.32
N ASP A 162 -8.46 -5.86 30.20
CA ASP A 162 -9.26 -4.97 31.02
C ASP A 162 -8.96 -3.50 30.69
N ARG A 163 -9.98 -2.86 30.12
CA ARG A 163 -10.05 -1.43 29.81
C ARG A 163 -9.62 -0.54 30.98
N LYS A 164 -9.96 -0.90 32.22
CA LYS A 164 -9.71 -0.08 33.41
C LYS A 164 -8.24 -0.06 33.83
N LYS A 165 -7.54 -1.19 33.71
CA LYS A 165 -6.10 -1.29 33.99
C LYS A 165 -5.25 -0.62 32.89
N ARG A 166 -5.69 -0.69 31.62
CA ARG A 166 -5.12 0.10 30.51
C ARG A 166 -5.14 1.58 30.76
N GLU A 167 -6.33 2.07 31.10
CA GLU A 167 -6.57 3.46 31.41
C GLU A 167 -5.62 3.87 32.54
N SER A 168 -5.52 3.12 33.64
CA SER A 168 -4.62 3.48 34.75
C SER A 168 -3.11 3.48 34.45
N ALA A 169 -2.60 2.63 33.56
CA ALA A 169 -1.17 2.54 33.23
C ALA A 169 -0.74 3.58 32.18
N VAL A 170 -1.59 3.81 31.17
CA VAL A 170 -1.42 4.87 30.17
C VAL A 170 -1.63 6.25 30.82
N ASP A 171 -2.59 6.36 31.73
CA ASP A 171 -2.81 7.55 32.55
C ASP A 171 -1.51 7.95 33.26
N LYS A 172 -0.82 7.02 33.93
CA LYS A 172 0.42 7.37 34.64
C LYS A 172 1.54 7.95 33.75
N LYS A 173 1.59 7.62 32.45
CA LYS A 173 2.69 8.00 31.55
C LYS A 173 2.32 9.05 30.49
N LEU A 174 1.04 9.36 30.29
CA LEU A 174 0.53 10.19 29.17
C LEU A 174 -0.46 11.30 29.61
N ASN A 175 -0.47 11.63 30.91
CA ASN A 175 -1.59 12.33 31.55
C ASN A 175 -1.68 13.86 31.40
N ALA A 176 -0.74 14.54 30.73
CA ALA A 176 -0.86 16.00 30.60
C ALA A 176 -1.55 16.47 29.30
N THR A 177 -1.56 15.67 28.23
CA THR A 177 -1.96 16.19 26.89
C THR A 177 -2.89 15.27 26.08
N ILE A 178 -2.86 13.94 26.27
CA ILE A 178 -3.49 13.00 25.31
C ILE A 178 -4.85 12.45 25.76
N LYS A 179 -5.22 12.58 27.04
CA LYS A 179 -6.36 11.84 27.62
C LYS A 179 -7.75 12.23 27.10
N GLN A 180 -7.98 13.48 26.67
CA GLN A 180 -9.22 13.85 25.97
C GLN A 180 -9.20 13.44 24.48
N GLY A 181 -8.02 13.12 23.93
CA GLY A 181 -7.78 12.89 22.51
C GLY A 181 -7.70 11.42 22.11
N PHE A 182 -7.00 10.54 22.83
CA PHE A 182 -6.75 9.17 22.33
C PHE A 182 -8.01 8.33 22.16
N GLY A 183 -8.91 8.31 23.15
CA GLY A 183 -10.15 7.53 23.05
C GLY A 183 -11.03 7.99 21.89
N LYS A 184 -11.08 9.31 21.67
CA LYS A 184 -11.79 9.94 20.56
C LYS A 184 -11.09 9.64 19.23
N ALA A 185 -9.80 9.92 19.11
CA ALA A 185 -8.98 9.69 17.93
C ALA A 185 -8.99 8.21 17.50
N LYS A 186 -8.89 7.27 18.44
CA LYS A 186 -9.03 5.83 18.16
C LYS A 186 -10.41 5.53 17.60
N LYS A 187 -11.48 6.02 18.23
CA LYS A 187 -12.85 5.80 17.75
C LYS A 187 -13.04 6.38 16.34
N GLU A 188 -12.54 7.58 16.09
CA GLU A 188 -12.61 8.24 14.80
C GLU A 188 -11.79 7.51 13.74
N ALA A 189 -10.58 7.04 14.05
CA ALA A 189 -9.75 6.25 13.14
C ALA A 189 -10.41 4.91 12.76
N LEU A 190 -10.92 4.17 13.76
CA LEU A 190 -11.61 2.90 13.53
C LEU A 190 -12.92 3.10 12.75
N ALA A 191 -13.67 4.16 13.04
CA ALA A 191 -14.87 4.50 12.30
C ALA A 191 -14.53 4.88 10.85
N ASN A 192 -13.51 5.69 10.64
CA ASN A 192 -13.09 6.13 9.32
C ASN A 192 -12.63 4.99 8.42
N ALA A 193 -11.77 4.09 8.91
CA ALA A 193 -11.35 2.91 8.16
C ALA A 193 -12.50 1.90 8.00
N GLY A 194 -13.24 1.64 9.08
CA GLY A 194 -14.38 0.72 9.08
C GLY A 194 -15.54 1.16 8.18
N GLU A 195 -15.75 2.47 7.98
CA GLU A 195 -16.77 3.00 7.09
C GLU A 195 -16.46 2.70 5.62
N LEU A 196 -15.19 2.73 5.19
CA LEU A 196 -14.81 2.31 3.84
C LEU A 196 -14.81 0.78 3.71
N LEU A 197 -14.11 0.11 4.62
CA LEU A 197 -13.90 -1.34 4.54
C LEU A 197 -15.20 -2.12 4.75
N GLY A 198 -16.13 -1.60 5.55
CA GLY A 198 -17.43 -2.21 5.82
C GLY A 198 -18.45 -2.16 4.68
N ARG A 199 -18.21 -1.42 3.60
CA ARG A 199 -19.16 -1.24 2.47
C ARG A 199 -19.38 -2.47 1.60
N ALA A 200 -18.43 -3.39 1.62
CA ALA A 200 -18.52 -4.64 0.91
C ALA A 200 -17.97 -5.76 1.80
N ASP A 201 -18.46 -6.96 1.58
CA ASP A 201 -18.07 -8.16 2.30
C ASP A 201 -18.22 -9.34 1.36
N ILE A 202 -17.36 -10.34 1.52
CA ILE A 202 -17.47 -11.61 0.81
C ILE A 202 -17.40 -12.73 1.84
N ASN A 203 -18.25 -13.73 1.67
CA ASN A 203 -18.21 -14.94 2.48
C ASN A 203 -18.17 -16.15 1.55
N LEU A 204 -17.00 -16.76 1.42
CA LEU A 204 -16.77 -17.93 0.56
C LEU A 204 -17.10 -19.25 1.26
N GLY A 205 -17.59 -19.22 2.49
CA GLY A 205 -17.89 -20.37 3.32
C GLY A 205 -16.87 -20.60 4.44
N LYS A 206 -17.14 -21.62 5.25
CA LYS A 206 -16.32 -22.00 6.41
C LYS A 206 -15.17 -22.91 5.98
N SER A 207 -13.96 -22.65 6.46
CA SER A 207 -12.83 -23.56 6.28
C SER A 207 -12.95 -24.78 7.20
N PRO A 208 -12.31 -25.91 6.85
CA PRO A 208 -12.18 -27.05 7.76
C PRO A 208 -11.64 -26.60 9.13
N ASP A 209 -12.16 -27.17 10.22
CA ASP A 209 -11.74 -26.80 11.59
C ASP A 209 -10.23 -27.01 11.79
N SER A 210 -9.63 -28.00 11.11
CA SER A 210 -8.18 -28.25 11.10
C SER A 210 -7.34 -27.11 10.51
N LEU A 211 -7.95 -26.19 9.77
CA LEU A 211 -7.29 -25.01 9.17
C LEU A 211 -7.71 -23.71 9.85
N ALA A 212 -8.98 -23.62 10.30
CA ALA A 212 -9.54 -22.40 10.86
C ALA A 212 -8.82 -21.92 12.14
N ASP A 213 -8.26 -22.86 12.92
CA ASP A 213 -7.55 -22.57 14.17
C ASP A 213 -6.04 -22.31 13.98
N LEU A 214 -5.52 -22.44 12.76
CA LEU A 214 -4.11 -22.21 12.45
C LEU A 214 -3.82 -20.72 12.26
N PRO A 215 -2.64 -20.22 12.68
CA PRO A 215 -2.21 -18.88 12.36
C PRO A 215 -2.01 -18.71 10.84
N THR A 216 -2.03 -17.47 10.38
CA THR A 216 -2.11 -17.13 8.96
C THR A 216 -0.93 -17.66 8.14
N ASN A 217 0.29 -17.62 8.70
CA ASN A 217 1.48 -18.18 8.07
C ASN A 217 1.35 -19.69 7.82
N GLU A 218 0.83 -20.45 8.79
CA GLU A 218 0.61 -21.90 8.65
C GLU A 218 -0.48 -22.19 7.61
N ARG A 219 -1.57 -21.42 7.59
CA ARG A 219 -2.63 -21.56 6.58
C ARG A 219 -2.13 -21.32 5.16
N VAL A 220 -1.25 -20.33 4.97
CA VAL A 220 -0.61 -20.08 3.66
C VAL A 220 0.28 -21.24 3.23
N LEU A 221 0.97 -21.90 4.16
CA LEU A 221 1.77 -23.08 3.86
C LEU A 221 0.89 -24.27 3.46
N GLU A 222 -0.19 -24.51 4.20
CA GLU A 222 -1.17 -25.57 3.88
C GLU A 222 -1.87 -25.32 2.54
N ALA A 223 -2.15 -24.06 2.18
CA ALA A 223 -2.74 -23.73 0.88
C ALA A 223 -1.87 -24.17 -0.32
N ARG A 224 -0.55 -24.28 -0.14
CA ARG A 224 0.38 -24.75 -1.19
C ARG A 224 0.20 -26.24 -1.54
N THR A 225 -0.44 -27.02 -0.66
CA THR A 225 -0.69 -28.45 -0.87
C THR A 225 -2.10 -28.74 -1.38
N ASN A 226 -2.79 -27.73 -1.93
CA ASN A 226 -4.18 -27.76 -2.43
C ASN A 226 -5.26 -27.86 -1.34
N ALA A 227 -5.00 -27.34 -0.14
CA ALA A 227 -6.04 -27.19 0.89
C ALA A 227 -7.16 -26.23 0.43
N ARG A 228 -8.43 -26.62 0.64
CA ARG A 228 -9.60 -25.76 0.36
C ARG A 228 -9.88 -24.83 1.54
N ASP A 229 -9.10 -23.76 1.63
CA ASP A 229 -9.24 -22.76 2.68
C ASP A 229 -10.05 -21.52 2.21
N PHE A 230 -11.37 -21.55 2.44
CA PHE A 230 -12.30 -20.50 2.02
C PHE A 230 -12.16 -19.21 2.82
N GLN A 231 -11.93 -19.31 4.13
CA GLN A 231 -11.68 -18.15 4.97
C GLN A 231 -10.32 -17.50 4.63
N LEU A 232 -9.31 -18.26 4.20
CA LEU A 232 -8.02 -17.69 3.72
C LEU A 232 -8.22 -16.90 2.43
N SER A 233 -9.05 -17.40 1.52
CA SER A 233 -9.43 -16.68 0.30
C SER A 233 -10.22 -15.41 0.62
N THR A 234 -11.10 -15.49 1.64
CA THR A 234 -11.90 -14.34 2.11
C THR A 234 -11.02 -13.25 2.72
N ILE A 235 -10.07 -13.61 3.60
CA ILE A 235 -9.15 -12.65 4.19
C ILE A 235 -8.18 -12.05 3.15
N ALA A 236 -7.78 -12.80 2.11
CA ALA A 236 -6.99 -12.25 1.02
C ALA A 236 -7.75 -11.17 0.23
N TRP A 237 -9.05 -11.36 -0.01
CA TRP A 237 -9.89 -10.33 -0.63
C TRP A 237 -10.05 -9.10 0.27
N ASN A 238 -10.30 -9.29 1.56
CA ASN A 238 -10.36 -8.20 2.54
C ASN A 238 -9.02 -7.46 2.66
N LEU A 239 -7.90 -8.18 2.58
CA LEU A 239 -6.56 -7.62 2.60
C LEU A 239 -6.32 -6.71 1.41
N GLY A 240 -6.71 -7.09 0.18
CA GLY A 240 -6.58 -6.22 -0.99
C GLY A 240 -7.30 -4.87 -0.80
N ARG A 241 -8.50 -4.90 -0.22
CA ARG A 241 -9.27 -3.69 0.12
C ARG A 241 -8.62 -2.86 1.22
N HIS A 242 -8.13 -3.51 2.27
CA HIS A 242 -7.34 -2.87 3.33
C HIS A 242 -6.11 -2.17 2.77
N MET A 243 -5.33 -2.84 1.93
CA MET A 243 -4.08 -2.31 1.38
C MET A 243 -4.34 -1.03 0.56
N LEU A 244 -5.36 -1.03 -0.30
CA LEU A 244 -5.71 0.17 -1.05
C LEU A 244 -6.22 1.30 -0.14
N ALA A 245 -7.14 1.00 0.78
CA ALA A 245 -7.68 2.02 1.70
C ALA A 245 -6.64 2.56 2.70
N ALA A 246 -5.58 1.81 2.98
CA ALA A 246 -4.49 2.25 3.84
C ALA A 246 -3.42 3.05 3.08
N ALA A 247 -3.29 2.85 1.76
CA ALA A 247 -2.26 3.49 0.93
C ALA A 247 -2.76 4.61 0.00
N SER A 248 -4.07 4.73 -0.23
CA SER A 248 -4.63 5.71 -1.16
C SER A 248 -5.96 6.25 -0.65
N ARG A 249 -5.98 7.51 -0.22
CA ARG A 249 -7.15 8.15 0.41
C ARG A 249 -7.32 9.57 -0.08
N ASP A 250 -8.58 9.96 -0.29
CA ASP A 250 -8.95 11.37 -0.36
C ASP A 250 -8.85 11.98 1.04
N THR A 251 -7.72 12.63 1.33
CA THR A 251 -7.47 13.27 2.63
C THR A 251 -8.07 14.67 2.73
N LYS A 252 -8.75 15.14 1.67
CA LYS A 252 -9.18 16.53 1.48
C LYS A 252 -8.02 17.53 1.35
N ALA A 253 -6.78 17.04 1.21
CA ALA A 253 -5.66 17.86 0.78
C ALA A 253 -5.85 18.30 -0.68
N GLU A 254 -5.15 19.37 -1.07
CA GLU A 254 -5.11 19.84 -2.45
C GLU A 254 -4.63 18.75 -3.41
N MET A 255 -3.68 17.95 -2.95
CA MET A 255 -3.02 16.87 -3.68
C MET A 255 -2.79 15.70 -2.73
N ASP A 256 -3.21 14.52 -3.14
CA ASP A 256 -2.92 13.25 -2.48
C ASP A 256 -2.01 12.38 -3.36
N MET A 257 -1.23 11.48 -2.75
CA MET A 257 -0.35 10.57 -3.49
C MET A 257 -1.01 9.22 -3.72
N PRO A 258 -0.92 8.64 -4.93
CA PRO A 258 -1.41 7.30 -5.16
C PRO A 258 -0.51 6.24 -4.52
N ALA A 259 -1.11 5.06 -4.28
CA ALA A 259 -0.37 3.85 -3.97
C ALA A 259 0.67 3.54 -5.05
N ASN A 260 1.96 3.54 -4.66
CA ASN A 260 3.08 3.21 -5.53
C ASN A 260 3.30 1.68 -5.62
N LEU A 261 4.45 1.21 -6.15
CA LEU A 261 4.78 -0.22 -6.23
C LEU A 261 4.69 -0.99 -4.90
N GLN A 262 4.82 -0.30 -3.77
CA GLN A 262 4.75 -0.86 -2.42
C GLN A 262 3.59 -0.25 -1.61
N GLY A 263 2.61 0.34 -2.29
CA GLY A 263 1.50 1.06 -1.67
C GLY A 263 1.98 2.38 -1.05
N VAL A 264 2.14 2.37 0.27
CA VAL A 264 2.77 3.45 1.04
C VAL A 264 3.89 2.91 1.95
N TRP A 265 4.19 1.62 1.91
CA TRP A 265 5.12 0.97 2.84
C TRP A 265 6.45 0.68 2.18
N ASN A 266 7.56 0.93 2.89
CA ASN A 266 8.92 0.67 2.44
C ASN A 266 9.83 0.67 3.69
N ASN A 267 10.94 -0.06 3.65
CA ASN A 267 11.95 -0.08 4.71
C ASN A 267 13.37 0.21 4.21
N LYS A 268 13.51 0.64 2.96
CA LYS A 268 14.78 0.91 2.28
C LYS A 268 14.84 2.38 1.88
N THR A 269 16.03 2.98 1.89
CA THR A 269 16.25 4.32 1.31
C THR A 269 16.17 4.31 -0.22
N THR A 270 16.30 3.12 -0.81
CA THR A 270 16.14 2.87 -2.25
C THR A 270 15.27 1.63 -2.40
N ALA A 271 13.98 1.86 -2.65
CA ALA A 271 13.01 0.81 -2.88
C ALA A 271 13.35 0.01 -4.16
N ALA A 272 12.91 -1.25 -4.22
CA ALA A 272 13.02 -2.05 -5.43
C ALA A 272 12.23 -1.36 -6.57
N TRP A 273 12.88 -1.23 -7.74
CA TRP A 273 12.39 -0.41 -8.86
C TRP A 273 11.98 0.99 -8.42
N ASP A 274 12.75 1.57 -7.50
CA ASP A 274 12.59 2.94 -6.98
C ASP A 274 11.26 3.19 -6.25
N GLY A 275 10.42 2.18 -6.02
CA GLY A 275 9.11 2.37 -5.42
C GLY A 275 8.25 3.38 -6.17
N LYS A 276 8.49 3.53 -7.49
CA LYS A 276 7.86 4.54 -8.35
C LYS A 276 6.46 4.13 -8.78
N TYR A 277 5.87 4.88 -9.71
CA TYR A 277 4.64 4.52 -10.38
C TYR A 277 4.98 3.86 -11.72
N THR A 278 5.04 2.53 -11.75
CA THR A 278 5.15 1.78 -13.00
C THR A 278 3.76 1.70 -13.63
N ILE A 279 3.59 2.35 -14.79
CA ILE A 279 2.28 2.64 -15.41
C ILE A 279 2.12 1.91 -16.75
N ASN A 280 2.67 0.70 -16.81
CA ASN A 280 2.45 -0.25 -17.90
C ASN A 280 1.80 -1.55 -17.43
N ILE A 281 1.31 -1.57 -16.17
CA ILE A 281 0.49 -2.61 -15.54
C ILE A 281 0.33 -2.37 -14.03
N ASN A 282 1.41 -2.01 -13.31
CA ASN A 282 1.44 -2.10 -11.84
C ASN A 282 0.53 -1.06 -11.17
N THR A 283 0.66 0.20 -11.57
CA THR A 283 -0.13 1.29 -11.00
C THR A 283 -1.59 1.12 -11.39
N GLU A 284 -1.88 0.70 -12.62
CA GLU A 284 -3.24 0.37 -13.06
C GLU A 284 -3.83 -0.74 -12.18
N MET A 285 -3.07 -1.82 -11.95
CA MET A 285 -3.48 -2.95 -11.12
C MET A 285 -3.79 -2.55 -9.69
N ASN A 286 -3.03 -1.64 -9.09
CA ASN A 286 -3.31 -1.11 -7.75
C ASN A 286 -4.75 -0.58 -7.62
N TYR A 287 -5.32 -0.06 -8.71
CA TYR A 287 -6.64 0.59 -8.72
C TYR A 287 -7.79 -0.24 -9.29
N TRP A 288 -7.56 -1.47 -9.79
CA TRP A 288 -8.64 -2.31 -10.33
C TRP A 288 -9.74 -2.64 -9.30
N LEU A 289 -9.39 -2.68 -8.02
CA LEU A 289 -10.33 -2.93 -6.94
C LEU A 289 -11.07 -1.68 -6.45
N ALA A 290 -10.64 -0.47 -6.83
CA ALA A 290 -11.17 0.78 -6.27
C ALA A 290 -12.69 0.93 -6.51
N THR A 291 -13.15 0.72 -7.74
CA THR A 291 -14.58 0.84 -8.08
C THR A 291 -15.34 -0.43 -7.73
N SER A 292 -14.87 -1.58 -8.22
CA SER A 292 -15.56 -2.89 -8.12
C SER A 292 -15.75 -3.39 -6.68
N THR A 293 -14.96 -2.89 -5.72
CA THR A 293 -15.05 -3.27 -4.29
C THR A 293 -15.55 -2.15 -3.38
N ASN A 294 -16.19 -1.12 -3.96
CA ASN A 294 -16.83 -0.01 -3.26
C ASN A 294 -15.86 0.85 -2.41
N LEU A 295 -14.73 1.21 -3.02
CA LEU A 295 -13.68 2.10 -2.49
C LEU A 295 -13.44 3.27 -3.46
N VAL A 296 -14.49 3.77 -4.10
CA VAL A 296 -14.37 4.65 -5.28
C VAL A 296 -13.57 5.94 -5.01
N GLU A 297 -13.62 6.45 -3.78
CA GLU A 297 -12.90 7.65 -3.34
C GLU A 297 -11.39 7.44 -3.29
N THR A 298 -10.90 6.20 -3.23
CA THR A 298 -9.47 5.92 -3.28
C THR A 298 -8.89 6.18 -4.67
N ASN A 299 -9.69 6.45 -5.71
CA ASN A 299 -9.16 6.82 -7.02
C ASN A 299 -8.61 8.25 -7.09
N LYS A 300 -9.06 9.16 -6.21
CA LYS A 300 -8.65 10.59 -6.25
C LYS A 300 -7.14 10.77 -6.37
N PRO A 301 -6.29 10.08 -5.56
CA PRO A 301 -4.85 10.27 -5.64
C PRO A 301 -4.23 9.83 -6.98
N LEU A 302 -4.83 8.86 -7.69
CA LEU A 302 -4.42 8.52 -9.06
C LEU A 302 -4.70 9.66 -10.05
N PHE A 303 -5.84 10.32 -9.90
CA PHE A 303 -6.23 11.46 -10.74
C PHE A 303 -5.37 12.69 -10.45
N ASP A 304 -4.99 12.87 -9.19
CA ASP A 304 -4.04 13.88 -8.75
C ASP A 304 -2.66 13.67 -9.41
N LEU A 305 -2.15 12.42 -9.48
CA LEU A 305 -0.92 12.11 -10.22
C LEU A 305 -1.04 12.44 -11.72
N LEU A 306 -2.16 12.10 -12.36
CA LEU A 306 -2.44 12.48 -13.75
C LEU A 306 -2.38 13.99 -13.95
N LYS A 307 -2.94 14.76 -13.02
CA LYS A 307 -2.91 16.23 -13.03
C LYS A 307 -1.49 16.79 -12.90
N VAL A 308 -0.66 16.21 -12.04
CA VAL A 308 0.76 16.60 -11.88
C VAL A 308 1.57 16.29 -13.14
N ALA A 309 1.37 15.10 -13.72
CA ALA A 309 2.16 14.64 -14.86
C ALA A 309 1.76 15.30 -16.19
N GLN A 310 0.50 15.71 -16.35
CA GLN A 310 -0.05 16.17 -17.64
C GLN A 310 0.77 17.28 -18.31
N PRO A 311 1.11 18.42 -17.67
CA PRO A 311 1.85 19.50 -18.33
C PRO A 311 3.22 19.04 -18.87
N ARG A 312 3.89 18.15 -18.13
CA ARG A 312 5.18 17.58 -18.53
C ARG A 312 5.00 16.56 -19.66
N GLY A 313 3.93 15.78 -19.64
CA GLY A 313 3.57 14.86 -20.72
C GLY A 313 3.27 15.57 -22.03
N GLN A 314 2.62 16.74 -21.98
CA GLN A 314 2.41 17.60 -23.15
C GLN A 314 3.73 18.16 -23.69
N GLU A 315 4.62 18.60 -22.80
CA GLU A 315 5.94 19.06 -23.20
C GLU A 315 6.76 17.94 -23.85
N MET A 316 6.70 16.73 -23.28
CA MET A 316 7.36 15.53 -23.82
C MET A 316 6.81 15.16 -25.20
N ALA A 317 5.47 15.10 -25.37
CA ALA A 317 4.83 14.82 -26.66
C ALA A 317 5.38 15.75 -27.77
N LYS A 318 5.46 17.04 -27.47
CA LYS A 318 5.94 18.05 -28.41
C LYS A 318 7.44 17.95 -28.69
N LYS A 319 8.26 17.81 -27.64
CA LYS A 319 9.73 17.84 -27.77
C LYS A 319 10.34 16.53 -28.22
N LEU A 320 9.68 15.39 -27.99
CA LEU A 320 10.18 14.07 -28.35
C LEU A 320 9.58 13.56 -29.67
N TYR A 321 8.28 13.81 -29.90
CA TYR A 321 7.55 13.26 -31.05
C TYR A 321 7.04 14.32 -32.03
N GLY A 322 7.05 15.60 -31.66
CA GLY A 322 6.51 16.68 -32.49
C GLY A 322 4.99 16.73 -32.49
N CYS A 323 4.35 16.13 -31.48
CA CYS A 323 2.92 15.96 -31.38
C CYS A 323 2.32 16.83 -30.28
N ASP A 324 1.07 17.27 -30.49
CA ASP A 324 0.25 17.85 -29.43
C ASP A 324 -0.40 16.74 -28.58
N GLY A 325 -1.04 17.11 -27.47
CA GLY A 325 -1.67 16.17 -26.55
C GLY A 325 -0.72 15.63 -25.46
N THR A 326 -1.21 14.72 -24.63
CA THR A 326 -0.45 14.16 -23.50
C THR A 326 -0.01 12.73 -23.74
N MET A 327 1.25 12.44 -23.43
CA MET A 327 1.81 11.09 -23.40
C MET A 327 2.69 10.89 -22.17
N PHE A 328 2.74 9.65 -21.67
CA PHE A 328 3.69 9.20 -20.66
C PHE A 328 4.35 7.91 -21.14
N HIS A 329 5.61 7.71 -20.77
CA HIS A 329 6.25 6.41 -20.91
C HIS A 329 5.75 5.44 -19.80
N HIS A 330 6.47 4.34 -19.56
CA HIS A 330 6.03 3.28 -18.65
C HIS A 330 6.25 3.56 -17.15
N HIS A 331 6.76 4.75 -16.78
CA HIS A 331 6.96 5.14 -15.38
C HIS A 331 6.60 6.61 -15.13
N LEU A 332 6.20 6.91 -13.90
CA LEU A 332 6.13 8.25 -13.29
C LEU A 332 6.74 8.20 -11.88
N ASP A 333 7.14 9.36 -11.37
CA ASP A 333 7.56 9.57 -9.98
C ASP A 333 6.67 10.62 -9.27
N LEU A 334 7.06 11.04 -8.06
CA LEU A 334 6.42 12.13 -7.30
C LEU A 334 6.19 13.39 -8.14
N TRP A 335 7.11 13.70 -9.05
CA TRP A 335 7.10 14.92 -9.86
C TRP A 335 6.39 14.74 -11.21
N GLY A 336 5.80 13.57 -11.45
CA GLY A 336 5.13 13.24 -12.70
C GLY A 336 6.08 13.24 -13.90
N ASP A 337 7.32 12.75 -13.74
CA ASP A 337 8.27 12.68 -14.85
C ASP A 337 7.81 11.70 -15.94
N PRO A 338 7.50 12.12 -17.17
CA PRO A 338 6.96 11.23 -18.19
C PRO A 338 8.04 10.58 -19.06
N ALA A 339 9.32 10.82 -18.78
CA ALA A 339 10.43 10.41 -19.63
C ALA A 339 10.62 8.88 -19.72
N PRO A 340 11.17 8.37 -20.85
CA PRO A 340 11.60 6.98 -20.92
C PRO A 340 12.57 6.69 -19.78
N THR A 341 12.39 5.57 -19.10
CA THR A 341 13.18 5.15 -17.94
C THR A 341 13.90 3.84 -18.25
N ASP A 342 15.03 3.60 -17.60
CA ASP A 342 15.92 2.47 -17.88
C ASP A 342 16.51 2.52 -19.31
N ASN A 343 17.50 1.68 -19.61
CA ASN A 343 18.18 1.67 -20.90
C ASN A 343 18.14 0.29 -21.56
N TYR A 344 16.94 -0.13 -21.96
CA TYR A 344 16.66 -1.43 -22.56
C TYR A 344 15.68 -1.31 -23.73
N THR A 345 16.06 -1.85 -24.89
CA THR A 345 15.27 -1.76 -26.14
C THR A 345 13.88 -2.40 -26.00
N SER A 346 13.74 -3.37 -25.10
CA SER A 346 12.51 -4.13 -24.88
C SER A 346 11.46 -3.44 -24.00
N SER A 347 11.84 -2.41 -23.23
CA SER A 347 10.96 -1.84 -22.20
C SER A 347 10.97 -0.31 -22.13
N THR A 348 12.08 0.35 -22.46
CA THR A 348 12.25 1.79 -22.24
C THR A 348 11.23 2.63 -23.03
N MET A 349 11.08 2.33 -24.33
CA MET A 349 10.26 3.12 -25.24
C MET A 349 8.84 2.58 -25.34
N TRP A 350 7.98 3.01 -24.42
CA TRP A 350 6.59 2.59 -24.35
C TRP A 350 5.67 3.82 -24.14
N PRO A 351 5.27 4.53 -25.20
CA PRO A 351 4.65 5.86 -25.10
C PRO A 351 3.12 5.85 -24.88
N VAL A 352 2.59 4.87 -24.15
CA VAL A 352 1.13 4.66 -24.04
C VAL A 352 0.59 4.66 -22.61
N GLY A 353 1.39 5.07 -21.62
CA GLY A 353 0.99 5.07 -20.21
C GLY A 353 -0.18 6.00 -19.91
N ALA A 354 -0.17 7.21 -20.49
CA ALA A 354 -1.28 8.15 -20.36
C ALA A 354 -2.61 7.57 -20.90
N ALA A 355 -2.55 6.79 -22.00
CA ALA A 355 -3.71 6.16 -22.61
C ALA A 355 -4.36 5.10 -21.73
N TRP A 356 -3.56 4.37 -20.95
CA TRP A 356 -4.07 3.39 -20.00
C TRP A 356 -4.59 4.07 -18.74
N LEU A 357 -3.81 4.98 -18.14
CA LEU A 357 -4.20 5.67 -16.91
C LEU A 357 -5.50 6.48 -17.06
N VAL A 358 -5.71 7.16 -18.20
CA VAL A 358 -6.93 7.95 -18.42
C VAL A 358 -8.20 7.08 -18.46
N GLN A 359 -8.08 5.77 -18.74
CA GLN A 359 -9.21 4.85 -18.63
C GLN A 359 -9.74 4.77 -17.21
N HIS A 360 -8.91 4.92 -16.17
CA HIS A 360 -9.39 4.93 -14.78
C HIS A 360 -10.32 6.11 -14.48
N MET A 361 -10.10 7.27 -15.11
CA MET A 361 -11.02 8.40 -14.98
C MET A 361 -12.36 8.10 -15.68
N ILE A 362 -12.31 7.48 -16.87
CA ILE A 362 -13.53 7.11 -17.60
C ILE A 362 -14.29 5.99 -16.88
N GLU A 363 -13.59 5.01 -16.32
CA GLU A 363 -14.20 3.96 -15.50
C GLU A 363 -14.82 4.52 -14.23
N HIS A 364 -14.18 5.50 -13.57
CA HIS A 364 -14.80 6.19 -12.44
C HIS A 364 -16.16 6.78 -12.83
N TYR A 365 -16.24 7.52 -13.94
CA TYR A 365 -17.53 8.00 -14.45
C TYR A 365 -18.51 6.86 -14.77
N ARG A 366 -18.07 5.79 -15.44
CA ARG A 366 -18.93 4.64 -15.78
C ARG A 366 -19.53 3.97 -14.54
N PHE A 367 -18.77 3.91 -13.44
CA PHE A 367 -19.23 3.33 -12.17
C PHE A 367 -20.11 4.28 -11.36
N THR A 368 -19.85 5.59 -11.37
CA THR A 368 -20.56 6.56 -10.52
C THR A 368 -21.72 7.28 -11.20
N GLY A 369 -21.66 7.42 -12.53
CA GLY A 369 -22.56 8.30 -13.29
C GLY A 369 -22.35 9.79 -13.02
N ASP A 370 -21.28 10.18 -12.33
CA ASP A 370 -21.01 11.58 -11.93
C ASP A 370 -20.64 12.43 -13.14
N LYS A 371 -21.59 13.24 -13.61
CA LYS A 371 -21.40 14.14 -14.76
C LYS A 371 -20.50 15.33 -14.45
N ASP A 372 -20.42 15.75 -13.20
CA ASP A 372 -19.51 16.84 -12.81
C ASP A 372 -18.07 16.33 -12.86
N PHE A 373 -17.83 15.10 -12.40
CA PHE A 373 -16.54 14.44 -12.60
C PHE A 373 -16.23 14.19 -14.09
N LEU A 374 -17.23 13.81 -14.90
CA LEU A 374 -17.02 13.64 -16.35
C LEU A 374 -16.50 14.93 -17.01
N ASN A 375 -16.98 16.11 -16.59
CA ASN A 375 -16.47 17.39 -17.08
C ASN A 375 -14.99 17.62 -16.74
N THR A 376 -14.47 16.94 -15.71
CA THR A 376 -13.05 16.92 -15.37
C THR A 376 -12.30 15.85 -16.17
N ALA A 377 -12.85 14.63 -16.27
CA ALA A 377 -12.20 13.49 -16.92
C ALA A 377 -12.13 13.58 -18.46
N TYR A 378 -13.20 14.07 -19.09
CA TYR A 378 -13.32 14.07 -20.55
C TYR A 378 -12.23 14.92 -21.25
N PRO A 379 -11.86 16.13 -20.76
CA PRO A 379 -10.72 16.87 -21.30
C PRO A 379 -9.39 16.08 -21.28
N TYR A 380 -9.12 15.28 -20.24
CA TYR A 380 -7.93 14.43 -20.20
C TYR A 380 -7.98 13.36 -21.30
N LEU A 381 -9.12 12.69 -21.49
CA LEU A 381 -9.28 11.69 -22.54
C LEU A 381 -9.05 12.28 -23.93
N VAL A 382 -9.64 13.44 -24.21
CA VAL A 382 -9.45 14.16 -25.48
C VAL A 382 -8.00 14.56 -25.68
N ASP A 383 -7.34 15.08 -24.64
CA ASP A 383 -5.95 15.50 -24.70
C ASP A 383 -4.98 14.34 -24.93
N VAL A 384 -5.23 13.18 -24.34
CA VAL A 384 -4.47 11.95 -24.62
C VAL A 384 -4.75 11.44 -26.03
N ALA A 385 -6.00 11.46 -26.49
CA ALA A 385 -6.36 11.02 -27.85
C ALA A 385 -5.65 11.85 -28.93
N LYS A 386 -5.50 13.17 -28.73
CA LYS A 386 -4.76 14.06 -29.65
C LYS A 386 -3.33 13.61 -29.92
N PHE A 387 -2.65 13.02 -28.93
CA PHE A 387 -1.30 12.49 -29.12
C PHE A 387 -1.26 11.33 -30.13
N PHE A 388 -2.29 10.49 -30.16
CA PHE A 388 -2.38 9.36 -31.08
C PHE A 388 -2.94 9.72 -32.46
N GLU A 389 -3.63 10.86 -32.59
CA GLU A 389 -4.09 11.39 -33.88
C GLU A 389 -2.96 12.06 -34.68
N CYS A 390 -1.87 12.44 -33.98
CA CYS A 390 -0.59 12.78 -34.57
C CYS A 390 0.14 11.51 -35.09
#